data_AF-A0A4V1ZYC0-F1
#
_entry.id   AF-A0A4V1ZYC0-F1
#
_cell.length_a   1.000
_cell.length_b   1.000
_cell.length_c   1.000
_cell.angle_alpha   90.00
_cell.angle_beta   90.00
_cell.angle_gamma   90.00
#
_symmetry.space_group_name_H-M   'P 1'
#
loop_
_entity.id
_entity.type
_entity.pdbx_description
1 polymer ?
#
loop_
_entity_poly.entity_id
_entity_poly.type
_entity_poly.pdbx_seq_one_letter_code
_entity_poly.pdbx_strand_id
1 'polypeptide(L)'
;MRQLMIVPALALLLAGCGGRAPEAERNVTTTDSEAEANIAGNQAETGNALASVLALNDAQRNGVFYRALDDAGITCASVDSSERLPDQNGQPLWRANCGGIKSSNHLLSVTPDGTVNIVTRNDR
;
A
#
# COMPACT_ATOMS: atom_id res chain seq x y z
N MET A 1 -56.66 6.46 -33.68
CA MET A 1 -55.31 6.58 -33.08
C MET A 1 -55.01 5.23 -32.43
N ARG A 2 -54.33 4.30 -33.11
CA ARG A 2 -52.86 4.15 -33.24
C ARG A 2 -52.19 4.01 -31.87
N GLN A 3 -51.88 2.78 -31.43
CA GLN A 3 -50.52 2.22 -31.35
C GLN A 3 -50.52 0.84 -30.66
N LEU A 4 -49.94 -0.16 -31.34
CA LEU A 4 -49.34 -1.36 -30.74
C LEU A 4 -48.09 -0.97 -29.94
N MET A 5 -47.84 -1.59 -28.77
CA MET A 5 -46.53 -1.97 -28.20
C MET A 5 -46.79 -3.03 -27.10
N ILE A 6 -46.44 -4.31 -27.24
CA ILE A 6 -45.12 -4.97 -27.10
C ILE A 6 -44.44 -4.63 -25.75
N VAL A 7 -44.43 -5.59 -24.82
CA VAL A 7 -43.51 -5.63 -23.67
C VAL A 7 -42.66 -6.90 -23.80
N PRO A 8 -41.33 -6.79 -23.97
CA PRO A 8 -40.45 -7.94 -24.08
C PRO A 8 -40.00 -8.43 -22.69
N ALA A 9 -39.88 -9.75 -22.57
CA ALA A 9 -39.14 -10.40 -21.49
C ALA A 9 -37.64 -10.17 -21.70
N LEU A 10 -36.96 -9.58 -20.71
CA LEU A 10 -35.51 -9.45 -20.71
C LEU A 10 -34.92 -10.24 -19.53
N ALA A 11 -34.48 -11.46 -19.83
CA ALA A 11 -33.68 -12.28 -18.95
C ALA A 11 -32.27 -11.69 -18.83
N LEU A 12 -31.87 -11.29 -17.62
CA LEU A 12 -30.49 -10.93 -17.30
C LEU A 12 -29.69 -12.22 -17.09
N LEU A 13 -28.95 -12.63 -18.11
CA LEU A 13 -27.92 -13.66 -18.01
C LEU A 13 -26.69 -13.04 -17.31
N LEU A 14 -26.32 -13.59 -16.15
CA LEU A 14 -25.06 -13.32 -15.45
C LEU A 14 -23.88 -13.78 -16.32
N ALA A 15 -23.25 -12.86 -17.04
CA ALA A 15 -22.00 -13.12 -17.73
C ALA A 15 -20.84 -13.17 -16.72
N GLY A 16 -20.47 -14.39 -16.34
CA GLY A 16 -19.11 -14.93 -16.29
C GLY A 16 -17.98 -14.07 -15.71
N CYS A 17 -17.64 -14.36 -14.45
CA CYS A 17 -16.29 -14.18 -13.92
C CYS A 17 -15.34 -15.18 -14.60
N GLY A 18 -14.23 -14.70 -15.19
CA GLY A 18 -13.12 -15.55 -15.63
C GLY A 18 -12.93 -15.61 -17.15
N GLY A 19 -12.17 -14.66 -17.69
CA GLY A 19 -11.64 -14.73 -19.05
C GLY A 19 -10.22 -14.16 -19.09
N ARG A 20 -9.23 -15.06 -19.13
CA ARG A 20 -7.81 -14.75 -19.40
C ARG A 20 -7.51 -15.04 -20.88
N ALA A 21 -6.60 -14.22 -21.44
CA ALA A 21 -5.80 -14.38 -22.68
C ALA A 21 -6.34 -13.72 -23.97
N PRO A 22 -5.47 -13.35 -24.96
CA PRO A 22 -4.00 -13.27 -24.97
C PRO A 22 -3.43 -11.88 -25.39
N GLU A 23 -2.10 -11.78 -25.35
CA GLU A 23 -1.25 -10.64 -25.66
C GLU A 23 -1.41 -10.09 -27.09
N ALA A 24 -1.42 -8.76 -27.22
CA ALA A 24 -1.07 -8.05 -28.44
C ALA A 24 -0.29 -6.79 -28.08
N GLU A 25 0.91 -6.68 -28.65
CA GLU A 25 1.83 -5.54 -28.57
C GLU A 25 1.11 -4.18 -28.59
N ARG A 26 1.41 -3.34 -27.61
CA ARG A 26 1.14 -1.92 -27.70
C ARG A 26 2.42 -1.16 -27.36
N ASN A 27 3.22 -0.93 -28.40
CA ASN A 27 4.24 0.11 -28.40
C ASN A 27 3.55 1.47 -28.19
N VAL A 28 3.75 2.10 -27.04
CA VAL A 28 3.42 3.51 -26.82
C VAL A 28 4.72 4.21 -26.43
N THR A 29 5.25 4.95 -27.39
CA THR A 29 6.29 5.96 -27.18
C THR A 29 5.71 7.14 -26.40
N THR A 30 6.43 7.50 -25.35
CA THR A 30 6.27 8.52 -24.31
C THR A 30 5.73 9.88 -24.74
N THR A 31 4.84 10.48 -23.92
CA THR A 31 4.90 11.92 -23.61
C THR A 31 4.26 12.19 -22.22
N ASP A 32 5.13 12.56 -21.27
CA ASP A 32 4.92 13.40 -20.08
C ASP A 32 3.64 13.25 -19.25
N SER A 33 3.74 12.46 -18.18
CA SER A 33 3.04 12.73 -16.91
C SER A 33 3.88 12.16 -15.78
N GLU A 34 4.37 13.07 -14.95
CA GLU A 34 5.23 12.79 -13.81
C GLU A 34 4.47 11.97 -12.75
N ALA A 35 5.20 11.02 -12.16
CA ALA A 35 4.89 10.29 -10.93
C ALA A 35 4.13 8.95 -11.02
N GLU A 36 4.54 8.07 -11.94
CA GLU A 36 4.48 6.61 -11.74
C GLU A 36 5.88 6.06 -11.46
N ALA A 37 6.46 6.48 -10.32
CA ALA A 37 7.75 5.98 -9.82
C ALA A 37 7.62 4.82 -8.81
N ASN A 38 6.45 4.18 -8.72
CA ASN A 38 6.18 3.14 -7.71
C ASN A 38 6.35 1.69 -8.21
N ILE A 39 6.73 1.50 -9.49
CA ILE A 39 6.95 0.16 -10.07
C ILE A 39 8.44 -0.05 -10.42
N ALA A 40 9.35 0.51 -9.61
CA ALA A 40 10.74 0.06 -9.61
C ALA A 40 10.85 -1.12 -8.64
N GLY A 41 11.10 -2.31 -9.17
CA GLY A 41 11.15 -3.56 -8.41
C GLY A 41 12.09 -3.48 -7.21
N ASN A 42 11.54 -3.73 -6.02
CA ASN A 42 12.32 -3.94 -4.81
C ASN A 42 13.09 -5.26 -4.95
N GLN A 43 14.28 -5.21 -5.54
CA GLN A 43 15.27 -6.28 -5.42
C GLN A 43 15.84 -6.21 -3.99
N ALA A 44 15.05 -6.64 -3.02
CA ALA A 44 15.52 -6.81 -1.65
C ALA A 44 16.63 -7.87 -1.65
N GLU A 45 17.82 -7.54 -1.14
CA GLU A 45 18.84 -8.56 -0.89
C GLU A 45 18.25 -9.64 0.02
N THR A 46 18.34 -10.89 -0.42
CA THR A 46 17.78 -12.05 0.28
C THR A 46 18.42 -12.17 1.66
N GLY A 47 17.68 -11.83 2.72
CA GLY A 47 18.05 -12.11 4.11
C GLY A 47 18.24 -10.91 5.05
N ASN A 48 18.08 -9.66 4.60
CA ASN A 48 18.08 -8.50 5.49
C ASN A 48 16.98 -7.49 5.11
N ALA A 49 15.79 -7.70 5.64
CA ALA A 49 14.63 -6.83 5.43
C ALA A 49 14.88 -5.41 5.95
N LEU A 50 15.60 -5.27 7.07
CA LEU A 50 15.97 -3.97 7.62
C LEU A 50 16.82 -3.16 6.63
N ALA A 51 17.82 -3.77 6.01
CA ALA A 51 18.64 -3.10 5.00
C ALA A 51 17.80 -2.61 3.82
N SER A 52 16.80 -3.39 3.41
CA SER A 52 15.86 -3.00 2.36
C SER A 52 15.04 -1.78 2.79
N VAL A 53 14.48 -1.78 4.01
CA VAL A 53 13.71 -0.64 4.54
C VAL A 53 14.55 0.63 4.67
N LEU A 54 15.82 0.51 5.04
CA LEU A 54 16.76 1.64 5.13
C LEU A 54 17.08 2.26 3.76
N ALA A 55 17.02 1.46 2.69
CA ALA A 55 17.26 1.92 1.33
C ALA A 55 16.01 2.55 0.66
N LEU A 56 14.83 2.39 1.25
CA LEU A 56 13.59 2.93 0.69
C LEU A 56 13.52 4.45 0.80
N ASN A 57 12.99 5.08 -0.25
CA ASN A 57 12.55 6.46 -0.14
C ASN A 57 11.33 6.58 0.79
N ASP A 58 10.97 7.81 1.15
CA ASP A 58 9.92 8.07 2.14
C ASP A 58 8.55 7.50 1.72
N ALA A 59 8.17 7.62 0.45
CA ALA A 59 6.89 7.10 -0.04
C ALA A 59 6.82 5.57 0.06
N GLN A 60 7.87 4.88 -0.38
CA GLN A 60 7.95 3.42 -0.29
C GLN A 60 7.96 2.94 1.16
N ARG A 61 8.75 3.61 2.02
CA ARG A 61 8.85 3.28 3.44
C ARG A 61 7.52 3.50 4.18
N ASN A 62 6.82 4.59 3.89
CA ASN A 62 5.49 4.85 4.44
C ASN A 62 4.49 3.78 4.02
N GLY A 63 4.57 3.26 2.79
CA GLY A 63 3.77 2.12 2.34
C GLY A 63 4.05 0.83 3.13
N VAL A 64 5.33 0.56 3.45
CA VAL A 64 5.73 -0.57 4.31
C VAL A 64 5.20 -0.39 5.74
N PHE A 65 5.31 0.81 6.30
CA PHE A 65 4.81 1.10 7.65
C PHE A 65 3.29 1.05 7.73
N TYR A 66 2.58 1.51 6.70
CA TYR A 66 1.14 1.33 6.60
C TYR A 66 0.76 -0.15 6.65
N ARG A 67 1.41 -0.99 5.83
CA ARG A 67 1.18 -2.45 5.83
C ARG A 67 1.45 -3.06 7.20
N ALA A 68 2.56 -2.71 7.84
CA ALA A 68 2.89 -3.23 9.16
C ALA A 68 1.84 -2.88 10.23
N LEU A 69 1.27 -1.66 10.17
CA LEU A 69 0.20 -1.24 11.07
C LEU A 69 -1.11 -1.99 10.77
N ASP A 70 -1.45 -2.17 9.49
CA ASP A 70 -2.63 -2.92 9.05
C ASP A 70 -2.55 -4.40 9.44
N ASP A 71 -1.40 -5.04 9.22
CA ASP A 71 -1.11 -6.42 9.64
C ASP A 71 -1.22 -6.60 11.17
N ALA A 72 -0.94 -5.54 11.94
CA ALA A 72 -1.10 -5.50 13.40
C ALA A 72 -2.52 -5.15 13.86
N GLY A 73 -3.47 -4.92 12.94
CA GLY A 73 -4.85 -4.55 13.24
C GLY A 73 -5.03 -3.12 13.77
N ILE A 74 -4.05 -2.24 13.56
CA ILE A 74 -4.10 -0.84 13.98
C ILE A 74 -4.79 -0.01 12.89
N THR A 75 -5.88 0.68 13.26
CA THR A 75 -6.61 1.53 12.33
C THR A 75 -5.77 2.74 11.91
N CYS A 76 -5.33 2.75 10.66
CA CYS A 76 -4.58 3.82 10.03
C CYS A 76 -5.08 3.94 8.58
N ALA A 77 -5.53 5.13 8.12
CA ALA A 77 -6.01 5.27 6.75
C ALA A 77 -4.84 5.34 5.75
N SER A 78 -3.78 6.02 6.16
CA SER A 78 -2.52 6.21 5.44
C SER A 78 -1.43 6.54 6.45
N VAL A 79 -0.18 6.21 6.13
CA VAL A 79 0.98 6.81 6.81
C VAL A 79 1.41 8.02 5.99
N ASP A 80 1.08 9.21 6.46
CA ASP A 80 1.32 10.47 5.72
C ASP A 80 2.81 10.85 5.74
N SER A 81 3.50 10.48 6.82
CA SER A 81 4.94 10.70 6.97
C SER A 81 5.55 9.73 7.97
N SER A 82 6.86 9.50 7.83
CA SER A 82 7.66 8.79 8.83
C SER A 82 8.97 9.51 9.10
N GLU A 83 9.27 9.72 10.38
CA GLU A 83 10.48 10.40 10.85
C GLU A 83 11.42 9.40 11.52
N ARG A 84 12.69 9.42 11.14
CA ARG A 84 13.74 8.63 11.79
C ARG A 84 14.06 9.25 13.15
N LEU A 85 13.94 8.46 14.21
CA LEU A 85 14.34 8.83 15.56
C LEU A 85 15.73 8.27 15.88
N PRO A 86 16.35 8.73 16.99
CA PRO A 86 17.52 8.04 17.53
C PRO A 86 17.24 6.55 17.72
N ASP A 87 18.20 5.74 17.32
CA ASP A 87 18.10 4.29 17.45
C ASP A 87 17.88 3.89 18.91
N GLN A 88 17.03 2.89 19.14
CA GLN A 88 16.70 2.38 20.47
C GLN A 88 17.30 0.99 20.61
N ASN A 89 18.18 0.80 21.62
CA ASN A 89 18.88 -0.47 21.85
C ASN A 89 19.62 -0.98 20.60
N GLY A 90 20.21 -0.07 19.82
CA GLY A 90 20.92 -0.40 18.57
C GLY A 90 20.03 -0.75 17.39
N GLN A 91 18.70 -0.60 17.50
CA GLN A 91 17.77 -0.83 16.41
C GLN A 91 17.21 0.49 15.87
N PRO A 92 17.13 0.65 14.54
CA PRO A 92 16.44 1.76 13.90
C PRO A 92 15.01 1.93 14.41
N LEU A 93 14.66 3.18 14.74
CA LEU A 93 13.34 3.54 15.26
C LEU A 93 12.73 4.65 14.41
N TRP A 94 11.47 4.49 14.02
CA TRP A 94 10.72 5.52 13.30
C TRP A 94 9.46 5.91 14.04
N ARG A 95 9.05 7.17 13.90
CA ARG A 95 7.70 7.62 14.20
C ARG A 95 6.92 7.70 12.90
N ALA A 96 5.91 6.84 12.72
CA ALA A 96 4.94 6.95 11.64
C ALA A 96 3.75 7.78 12.10
N ASN A 97 3.36 8.75 11.29
CA ASN A 97 2.20 9.60 11.52
C ASN A 97 1.04 9.07 10.65
N CYS A 98 0.02 8.52 11.30
CA CYS A 98 -1.19 8.04 10.64
C CYS A 98 -2.14 9.20 10.35
N GLY A 99 -2.56 9.29 9.09
CA GLY A 99 -3.57 10.20 8.59
C GLY A 99 -5.00 9.67 8.77
N GLY A 100 -5.97 10.55 8.48
CA GLY A 100 -7.40 10.24 8.48
C GLY A 100 -8.21 11.06 9.49
N ILE A 101 -9.37 10.52 9.90
CA ILE A 101 -10.33 11.21 10.80
C ILE A 101 -9.75 11.41 12.20
N LYS A 102 -8.89 10.49 12.65
CA LYS A 102 -8.14 10.60 13.91
C LYS A 102 -6.67 10.40 13.59
N SER A 103 -5.87 11.45 13.71
CA SER A 103 -4.42 11.33 13.59
C SER A 103 -3.84 10.63 14.82
N SER A 104 -2.89 9.74 14.59
CA SER A 104 -2.18 9.01 15.63
C SER A 104 -0.73 8.79 15.24
N ASN A 105 0.14 8.64 16.22
CA ASN A 105 1.55 8.38 15.99
C ASN A 105 1.92 7.02 16.57
N HIS A 106 2.65 6.24 15.79
CA HIS A 106 3.12 4.91 16.18
C HIS A 106 4.65 4.87 16.08
N LEU A 107 5.29 4.21 17.03
CA LEU A 107 6.73 3.96 16.96
C LEU A 107 6.96 2.57 16.38
N LEU A 108 7.83 2.48 15.37
CA LEU A 108 8.10 1.25 14.64
C LEU A 108 9.61 0.98 14.64
N SER A 109 9.99 -0.27 14.89
CA SER A 109 11.34 -0.76 14.69
C SER A 109 11.30 -2.04 13.87
N VAL A 110 12.11 -2.10 12.81
CA VAL A 110 12.17 -3.25 11.88
C VAL A 110 13.41 -4.07 12.19
N THR A 111 13.25 -5.37 12.37
CA THR A 111 14.37 -6.29 12.60
C THR A 111 14.91 -6.84 11.28
N PRO A 112 16.14 -7.38 11.24
CA PRO A 112 16.72 -7.94 10.01
C PRO A 112 15.89 -9.06 9.35
N ASP A 113 15.15 -9.85 10.14
CA ASP A 113 14.24 -10.91 9.67
C ASP A 113 12.90 -10.37 9.13
N GLY A 114 12.65 -9.06 9.22
CA GLY A 114 11.45 -8.42 8.69
C GLY A 114 10.30 -8.32 9.69
N THR A 115 10.50 -8.75 10.93
CA THR A 115 9.53 -8.49 12.01
C THR A 115 9.50 -6.98 12.31
N VAL A 116 8.30 -6.45 12.53
CA VAL A 116 8.11 -5.04 12.92
C VAL A 116 7.57 -4.97 14.33
N ASN A 117 8.35 -4.36 15.23
CA ASN A 117 7.94 -4.06 16.59
C ASN A 117 7.21 -2.72 16.59
N ILE A 118 5.95 -2.71 17.04
CA ILE A 118 5.12 -1.50 17.05
C ILE A 118 4.77 -1.14 18.49
N VAL A 119 5.07 0.09 18.90
CA VAL A 119 4.65 0.66 20.17
C VAL A 119 3.59 1.72 19.92
N THR A 120 2.40 1.46 20.43
CA THR A 120 1.26 2.39 20.41
C THR A 120 0.99 2.84 21.84
N ARG A 121 0.83 4.14 22.07
CA ARG A 121 0.32 4.65 23.34
C ARG A 121 -1.19 4.73 23.27
N ASN A 122 -1.85 4.00 24.17
CA ASN A 122 -3.29 4.10 24.41
C ASN A 122 -3.49 4.79 25.77
N ASP A 123 -3.14 6.07 25.89
CA ASP A 123 -3.59 6.88 27.01
C ASP A 123 -5.04 7.30 26.78
N ARG A 124 -5.95 6.59 27.47
CA ARG A 124 -7.31 7.06 27.75
C ARG A 124 -7.35 7.75 29.10
#